data_AF-A0A817PYL4-F1
#
_entry.id   AF-A0A817PYL4-F1
#
_cell.length_a   1.000
_cell.length_b   1.000
_cell.length_c   1.000
_cell.angle_alpha   90.00
_cell.angle_beta   90.00
_cell.angle_gamma   90.00
#
_symmetry.space_group_name_H-M   'P 1'
#
loop_
_entity.id
_entity.type
_entity.pdbx_description
1 polymer ?
#
loop_
_entity_poly.entity_id
_entity_poly.type
_entity_poly.pdbx_seq_one_letter_code
_entity_poly.pdbx_strand_id
1 'polypeptide(L)'
;MEVAGIHRLFARSKMLCNVKYAHYIGDGDAKVFLKLISDPPYEDVSITKIEDVNHFSKKMLHRLQKIAESLKKTNIDGKLGIRGSGRMTKKMMINFKHYYRLAIVRNKTNLDDMVRAVWAIWKHKSSLNSEPHHEWCSPSYCGYLQALEKGEEYDHTPHSLPLKIMQAIRPVFEELAHPDNLKTVLNGGSQNANESFHSILWSLALKNRYSTGVMIDLCVAMAVSFYNDGYQSIIPVLAELTGNPGFFTRVGMKRLNERRIYYEHKRKRKAVQKSKQNEETSDSLSDRMSVDDNRDDQLDDSYIPGAY
;
A
#
# COMPACT_ATOMS: atom_id res chain seq x y z
N MET A 1 13.82 -14.49 -19.59
CA MET A 1 13.36 -13.38 -20.46
C MET A 1 13.34 -12.05 -19.72
N GLU A 2 12.73 -11.97 -18.53
CA GLU A 2 12.62 -10.73 -17.74
C GLU A 2 13.96 -10.06 -17.41
N VAL A 3 14.94 -10.83 -16.89
CA VAL A 3 16.29 -10.33 -16.57
C VAL A 3 16.95 -9.64 -17.76
N ALA A 4 16.91 -10.26 -18.94
CA ALA A 4 17.46 -9.69 -20.17
C ALA A 4 16.65 -8.46 -20.65
N GLY A 5 15.33 -8.47 -20.45
CA GLY A 5 14.45 -7.35 -20.80
C GLY A 5 14.76 -6.10 -19.98
N ILE A 6 14.85 -6.23 -18.66
CA ILE A 6 15.14 -5.11 -17.75
C ILE A 6 16.58 -4.60 -17.96
N HIS A 7 17.55 -5.50 -18.12
CA HIS A 7 18.93 -5.09 -18.41
C HIS A 7 19.03 -4.28 -19.71
N ARG A 8 18.39 -4.74 -20.79
CA ARG A 8 18.30 -3.98 -22.05
C ARG A 8 17.57 -2.65 -21.89
N LEU A 9 16.51 -2.60 -21.07
CA LEU A 9 15.76 -1.37 -20.81
C LEU A 9 16.65 -0.31 -20.15
N PHE A 10 17.45 -0.71 -19.15
CA PHE A 10 18.42 0.19 -18.51
C PHE A 10 19.51 0.62 -19.51
N ALA A 11 20.10 -0.30 -20.26
CA ALA A 11 21.12 0.06 -21.25
C ALA A 11 20.60 1.03 -22.32
N ARG A 12 19.36 0.85 -22.77
CA ARG A 12 18.72 1.71 -23.78
C ARG A 12 18.37 3.09 -23.27
N SER A 13 18.12 3.29 -21.97
CA SER A 13 17.70 4.60 -21.46
C SER A 13 18.76 5.67 -21.69
N LYS A 14 20.05 5.31 -21.56
CA LYS A 14 21.18 6.21 -21.87
C LYS A 14 21.23 6.52 -23.36
N MET A 15 21.11 5.50 -24.22
CA MET A 15 21.23 5.68 -25.68
C MET A 15 20.07 6.46 -26.29
N LEU A 16 18.84 6.20 -25.85
CA LEU A 16 17.63 6.73 -26.49
C LEU A 16 17.13 8.03 -25.85
N CYS A 17 17.35 8.19 -24.55
CA CYS A 17 16.74 9.27 -23.78
C CYS A 17 17.77 10.11 -23.00
N ASN A 18 19.06 9.75 -23.04
CA ASN A 18 20.12 10.36 -22.26
C ASN A 18 19.81 10.41 -20.74
N VAL A 19 19.13 9.39 -20.21
CA VAL A 19 18.81 9.25 -18.78
C VAL A 19 19.40 7.96 -18.21
N LYS A 20 19.72 8.00 -16.91
CA LYS A 20 20.27 6.85 -16.16
C LYS A 20 19.37 6.55 -14.97
N TYR A 21 19.00 5.28 -14.80
CA TYR A 21 18.24 4.83 -13.63
C TYR A 21 19.17 4.56 -12.45
N ALA A 22 18.94 5.25 -11.32
CA ALA A 22 19.69 5.01 -10.08
C ALA A 22 19.07 3.93 -9.19
N HIS A 23 17.80 3.58 -9.43
CA HIS A 23 17.03 2.70 -8.56
C HIS A 23 16.30 1.61 -9.35
N TYR A 24 16.31 0.39 -8.82
CA TYR A 24 15.51 -0.73 -9.28
C TYR A 24 14.44 -1.06 -8.22
N ILE A 25 13.17 -1.06 -8.62
CA ILE A 25 12.05 -1.42 -7.74
C ILE A 25 11.59 -2.83 -8.11
N GLY A 26 11.66 -3.77 -7.15
CA GLY A 26 11.31 -5.16 -7.40
C GLY A 26 10.89 -5.94 -6.17
N ASP A 27 9.85 -6.76 -6.32
CA ASP A 27 9.31 -7.69 -5.32
C ASP A 27 10.23 -8.91 -5.14
N GLY A 28 11.26 -8.79 -4.30
CA GLY A 28 12.10 -9.94 -3.92
C GLY A 28 12.92 -10.60 -5.05
N ASP A 29 12.74 -10.18 -6.31
CA ASP A 29 13.38 -10.78 -7.48
C ASP A 29 14.88 -10.47 -7.54
N ALA A 30 15.66 -11.31 -6.88
CA ALA A 30 17.10 -11.13 -6.75
C ALA A 30 17.82 -11.22 -8.10
N LYS A 31 17.31 -12.03 -9.05
CA LYS A 31 18.02 -12.33 -10.30
C LYS A 31 18.20 -11.11 -11.21
N VAL A 32 17.18 -10.25 -11.29
CA VAL A 32 17.25 -9.03 -12.11
C VAL A 32 18.29 -8.06 -11.53
N PHE A 33 18.19 -7.80 -10.23
CA PHE A 33 19.10 -6.88 -9.56
C PHE A 33 20.55 -7.39 -9.59
N LEU A 34 20.77 -8.69 -9.37
CA LEU A 34 22.09 -9.31 -9.50
C LEU A 34 22.68 -9.13 -10.91
N LYS A 35 21.86 -9.22 -11.96
CA LYS A 35 22.32 -8.94 -13.32
C LYS A 35 22.73 -7.47 -13.51
N LEU A 36 21.96 -6.53 -12.96
CA LEU A 36 22.29 -5.10 -13.02
C LEU A 36 23.57 -4.74 -12.25
N ILE A 37 23.95 -5.52 -11.23
CA ILE A 37 25.22 -5.34 -10.50
C ILE A 37 26.38 -6.02 -11.24
N SER A 38 26.19 -7.26 -11.70
CA SER A 38 27.26 -8.04 -12.33
C SER A 38 27.59 -7.57 -13.74
N ASP A 39 26.66 -6.91 -14.41
CA ASP A 39 26.81 -6.33 -15.74
C ASP A 39 26.17 -4.92 -15.75
N PRO A 40 26.85 -3.92 -15.16
CA PRO A 40 26.30 -2.58 -14.99
C PRO A 40 26.01 -1.90 -16.34
N PRO A 41 24.81 -1.35 -16.53
CA PRO A 41 24.47 -0.62 -17.76
C PRO A 41 25.11 0.78 -17.82
N TYR A 42 25.68 1.27 -16.71
CA TYR A 42 26.31 2.59 -16.59
C TYR A 42 27.63 2.49 -15.83
N GLU A 43 28.63 3.29 -16.22
CA GLU A 43 29.96 3.31 -15.59
C GLU A 43 29.99 4.13 -14.30
N ASP A 44 29.17 5.18 -14.22
CA ASP A 44 29.23 6.23 -13.19
C ASP A 44 28.03 6.20 -12.21
N VAL A 45 27.08 5.30 -12.40
CA VAL A 45 25.87 5.21 -11.58
C VAL A 45 25.75 3.81 -10.98
N SER A 46 25.80 3.75 -9.63
CA SER A 46 25.51 2.53 -8.88
C SER A 46 24.00 2.36 -8.70
N ILE A 47 23.45 1.26 -9.22
CA ILE A 47 22.03 0.95 -9.10
C ILE A 47 21.76 0.37 -7.71
N THR A 48 20.80 0.95 -7.01
CA THR A 48 20.35 0.45 -5.70
C THR A 48 18.98 -0.20 -5.82
N LYS A 49 18.74 -1.25 -5.02
CA LYS A 49 17.42 -1.89 -4.94
C LYS A 49 16.55 -1.15 -3.92
N ILE A 50 15.34 -0.84 -4.34
CA ILE A 50 14.27 -0.34 -3.49
C ILE A 50 13.17 -1.43 -3.44
N GLU A 51 12.64 -1.70 -2.26
CA GLU A 51 11.48 -2.59 -2.10
C GLU A 51 10.17 -1.85 -2.38
N ASP A 52 9.18 -2.54 -2.96
CA ASP A 52 7.83 -1.99 -3.07
C ASP A 52 7.22 -1.81 -1.67
N VAL A 53 6.72 -0.60 -1.39
CA VAL A 53 6.16 -0.26 -0.07
C VAL A 53 4.94 -1.14 0.29
N ASN A 54 4.13 -1.53 -0.68
CA ASN A 54 2.98 -2.40 -0.41
C ASN A 54 3.44 -3.82 -0.08
N HIS A 55 4.45 -4.34 -0.77
CA HIS A 55 5.09 -5.61 -0.46
C HIS A 55 5.73 -5.58 0.93
N PHE A 56 6.56 -4.57 1.18
CA PHE A 56 7.25 -4.41 2.45
C PHE A 56 6.28 -4.29 3.63
N SER A 57 5.19 -3.52 3.47
CA SER A 57 4.19 -3.41 4.54
C SER A 57 3.46 -4.73 4.83
N LYS A 58 3.30 -5.65 3.86
CA LYS A 58 2.74 -6.99 4.12
C LYS A 58 3.62 -7.80 5.07
N LYS A 59 4.93 -7.54 5.17
CA LYS A 59 5.82 -8.20 6.15
C LYS A 59 5.30 -8.02 7.58
N MET A 60 4.80 -6.82 7.94
CA MET A 60 4.18 -6.53 9.23
C MET A 60 3.00 -7.50 9.51
N LEU A 61 2.05 -7.60 8.57
CA LEU A 61 0.90 -8.50 8.72
C LEU A 61 1.33 -9.96 8.89
N HIS A 62 2.24 -10.44 8.03
CA HIS A 62 2.68 -11.83 8.07
C HIS A 62 3.45 -12.18 9.35
N ARG A 63 4.31 -11.28 9.85
CA ARG A 63 5.04 -11.46 11.10
C ARG A 63 4.09 -11.51 12.30
N LEU A 64 3.11 -10.59 12.37
CA LEU A 64 2.08 -10.61 13.42
C LEU A 64 1.23 -11.88 13.37
N GLN A 65 0.84 -12.34 12.18
CA GLN A 65 0.10 -13.59 12.01
C GLN A 65 0.92 -14.80 12.49
N LYS A 66 2.22 -14.84 12.17
CA LYS A 66 3.14 -15.90 12.59
C LYS A 66 3.29 -15.94 14.11
N ILE A 67 3.50 -14.79 14.77
CA ILE A 67 3.57 -14.70 16.23
C ILE A 67 2.25 -15.17 16.86
N ALA A 68 1.13 -14.73 16.30
CA ALA A 68 -0.17 -15.12 16.82
C ALA A 68 -0.44 -16.63 16.71
N GLU A 69 0.10 -17.28 15.68
CA GLU A 69 0.02 -18.74 15.54
C GLU A 69 1.00 -19.45 16.49
N SER A 70 2.25 -18.98 16.61
CA SER A 70 3.24 -19.60 17.50
C SER A 70 2.83 -19.53 18.97
N LEU A 71 2.16 -18.45 19.38
CA LEU A 71 1.70 -18.25 20.76
C LEU A 71 0.32 -18.82 21.05
N LYS A 72 -0.33 -19.50 20.09
CA LYS A 72 -1.73 -19.95 20.22
C LYS A 72 -2.03 -20.79 21.47
N LYS A 73 -1.05 -21.56 21.96
CA LYS A 73 -1.16 -22.41 23.16
C LYS A 73 -0.52 -21.81 24.41
N THR A 74 0.06 -20.62 24.32
CA THR A 74 0.74 -19.94 25.44
C THR A 74 -0.28 -19.18 26.27
N ASN A 75 -0.23 -19.29 27.60
CA ASN A 75 -1.09 -18.47 28.47
C ASN A 75 -0.52 -17.04 28.56
N ILE A 76 -1.32 -16.04 28.17
CA ILE A 76 -0.98 -14.62 28.20
C ILE A 76 -2.16 -13.88 28.83
N ASP A 77 -1.95 -13.38 30.05
CA ASP A 77 -2.99 -12.72 30.87
C ASP A 77 -4.22 -13.60 31.13
N GLY A 78 -3.99 -14.86 31.52
CA GLY A 78 -5.05 -15.80 31.87
C GLY A 78 -5.83 -16.34 30.68
N LYS A 79 -5.44 -15.99 29.44
CA LYS A 79 -6.07 -16.44 28.19
C LYS A 79 -5.06 -17.11 27.27
N LEU A 80 -5.49 -18.11 26.51
CA LEU A 80 -4.64 -18.81 25.54
C LEU A 80 -4.41 -17.93 24.29
N GLY A 81 -3.13 -17.65 24.01
CA GLY A 81 -2.66 -16.87 22.88
C GLY A 81 -2.95 -15.37 22.94
N ILE A 82 -2.56 -14.67 21.87
CA ILE A 82 -2.73 -13.22 21.76
C ILE A 82 -4.00 -12.79 21.00
N ARG A 83 -4.73 -13.73 20.39
CA ARG A 83 -5.94 -13.41 19.60
C ARG A 83 -7.19 -13.28 20.49
N GLY A 84 -8.15 -12.47 20.06
CA GLY A 84 -9.46 -12.33 20.72
C GLY A 84 -9.99 -10.90 20.72
N SER A 85 -11.23 -10.71 21.18
CA SER A 85 -11.80 -9.38 21.42
C SER A 85 -11.04 -8.65 22.53
N GLY A 86 -10.82 -7.34 22.37
CA GLY A 86 -9.95 -6.53 23.25
C GLY A 86 -8.47 -6.96 23.22
N ARG A 87 -8.07 -7.72 22.20
CA ARG A 87 -6.72 -8.28 22.00
C ARG A 87 -6.33 -8.17 20.52
N MET A 88 -5.35 -8.97 20.08
CA MET A 88 -4.89 -8.95 18.70
C MET A 88 -5.90 -9.65 17.76
N THR A 89 -6.85 -8.88 17.21
CA THR A 89 -7.78 -9.38 16.19
C THR A 89 -7.13 -9.42 14.80
N LYS A 90 -7.73 -10.17 13.85
CA LYS A 90 -7.29 -10.13 12.43
C LYS A 90 -7.39 -8.72 11.86
N LYS A 91 -8.47 -8.00 12.18
CA LYS A 91 -8.69 -6.58 11.84
C LYS A 91 -7.55 -5.71 12.36
N MET A 92 -7.18 -5.86 13.63
CA MET A 92 -6.06 -5.11 14.23
C MET A 92 -4.73 -5.39 13.53
N MET A 93 -4.41 -6.64 13.17
CA MET A 93 -3.18 -6.93 12.41
C MET A 93 -3.19 -6.27 11.02
N ILE A 94 -4.35 -6.23 10.36
CA ILE A 94 -4.52 -5.53 9.08
C ILE A 94 -4.33 -4.01 9.28
N ASN A 95 -4.84 -3.45 10.38
CA ASN A 95 -4.64 -2.05 10.74
C ASN A 95 -3.15 -1.73 10.97
N PHE A 96 -2.41 -2.56 11.72
CA PHE A 96 -0.96 -2.41 11.88
C PHE A 96 -0.22 -2.36 10.54
N LYS A 97 -0.57 -3.23 9.59
CA LYS A 97 -0.03 -3.19 8.21
C LYS A 97 -0.34 -1.86 7.51
N HIS A 98 -1.57 -1.35 7.64
CA HIS A 98 -1.96 -0.07 7.04
C HIS A 98 -1.26 1.13 7.69
N TYR A 99 -1.20 1.18 9.01
CA TYR A 99 -0.46 2.19 9.76
C TYR A 99 1.02 2.19 9.41
N TYR A 100 1.63 1.00 9.37
CA TYR A 100 3.03 0.85 8.99
C TYR A 100 3.31 1.36 7.57
N ARG A 101 2.43 1.03 6.61
CA ARG A 101 2.50 1.58 5.25
C ARG A 101 2.39 3.11 5.24
N LEU A 102 1.46 3.68 5.99
CA LEU A 102 1.24 5.13 6.05
C LEU A 102 2.45 5.85 6.67
N ALA A 103 3.02 5.31 7.75
CA ALA A 103 4.24 5.81 8.37
C ALA A 103 5.41 5.89 7.36
N ILE A 104 5.56 4.87 6.51
CA ILE A 104 6.58 4.86 5.45
C ILE A 104 6.28 5.89 4.36
N VAL A 105 5.06 5.89 3.81
CA VAL A 105 4.72 6.75 2.67
C VAL A 105 4.80 8.24 3.03
N ARG A 106 4.37 8.61 4.24
CA ARG A 106 4.37 9.99 4.71
C ARG A 106 5.76 10.51 5.07
N ASN A 107 6.68 9.62 5.44
CA ASN A 107 8.07 9.97 5.79
C ASN A 107 9.08 9.44 4.77
N LYS A 108 8.66 9.29 3.51
CA LYS A 108 9.46 8.61 2.47
C LYS A 108 10.81 9.27 2.17
N THR A 109 11.03 10.52 2.55
CA THR A 109 12.29 11.24 2.32
C THR A 109 13.18 11.35 3.57
N ASN A 110 12.69 10.96 4.74
CA ASN A 110 13.42 11.10 6.01
C ASN A 110 13.38 9.78 6.79
N LEU A 111 14.54 9.12 6.91
CA LEU A 111 14.67 7.84 7.59
C LEU A 111 14.38 7.95 9.09
N ASP A 112 14.84 9.02 9.75
CA ASP A 112 14.67 9.20 11.20
C ASP A 112 13.21 9.50 11.56
N ASP A 113 12.52 10.30 10.73
CA ASP A 113 11.07 10.52 10.88
C ASP A 113 10.30 9.22 10.61
N MET A 114 10.74 8.41 9.65
CA MET A 114 10.13 7.12 9.34
C MET A 114 10.25 6.14 10.52
N VAL A 115 11.45 6.01 11.10
CA VAL A 115 11.68 5.18 12.30
C VAL A 115 10.78 5.65 13.45
N ARG A 116 10.75 6.97 13.72
CA ARG A 116 9.90 7.55 14.76
C ARG A 116 8.43 7.29 14.51
N ALA A 117 7.95 7.46 13.28
CA ALA A 117 6.55 7.23 12.92
C ALA A 117 6.14 5.76 13.05
N VAL A 118 7.04 4.82 12.74
CA VAL A 118 6.78 3.38 12.96
C VAL A 118 6.69 3.05 14.45
N TRP A 119 7.59 3.58 15.26
CA TRP A 119 7.53 3.36 16.71
C TRP A 119 6.38 4.09 17.40
N ALA A 120 5.92 5.23 16.85
CA ALA A 120 4.72 5.90 17.32
C ALA A 120 3.49 4.98 17.26
N ILE A 121 3.42 4.06 16.29
CA ILE A 121 2.34 3.07 16.19
C ILE A 121 2.35 2.15 17.42
N TRP A 122 3.54 1.66 17.79
CA TRP A 122 3.71 0.77 18.94
C TRP A 122 3.36 1.51 20.23
N LYS A 123 3.92 2.71 20.44
CA LYS A 123 3.66 3.53 21.63
C LYS A 123 2.18 3.84 21.80
N HIS A 124 1.55 4.33 20.73
CA HIS A 124 0.14 4.67 20.72
C HIS A 124 -0.74 3.47 21.10
N LYS A 125 -0.43 2.26 20.60
CA LYS A 125 -1.18 1.04 20.92
C LYS A 125 -0.85 0.44 22.29
N SER A 126 0.27 0.82 22.91
CA SER A 126 0.61 0.45 24.29
C SER A 126 0.16 1.46 25.34
N SER A 127 -0.30 2.65 24.94
CA SER A 127 -0.75 3.70 25.86
C SER A 127 -1.90 3.25 26.76
N LEU A 128 -1.82 3.60 28.04
CA LEU A 128 -2.85 3.35 29.05
C LEU A 128 -3.34 4.68 29.65
N ASN A 129 -4.51 4.70 30.28
CA ASN A 129 -5.00 5.89 30.99
C ASN A 129 -4.04 6.35 32.10
N SER A 130 -3.39 5.41 32.79
CA SER A 130 -2.39 5.70 33.82
C SER A 130 -1.02 6.11 33.26
N GLU A 131 -0.73 5.74 32.02
CA GLU A 131 0.58 5.94 31.38
C GLU A 131 0.39 6.22 29.87
N PRO A 132 0.06 7.46 29.51
CA PRO A 132 -0.17 7.84 28.11
C PRO A 132 1.16 8.02 27.36
N HIS A 133 1.37 7.27 26.27
CA HIS A 133 2.58 7.32 25.44
C HIS A 133 2.30 7.94 24.06
N HIS A 134 2.08 9.25 24.02
CA HIS A 134 1.75 9.97 22.78
C HIS A 134 2.84 10.97 22.34
N GLU A 135 4.07 10.83 22.85
CA GLU A 135 5.15 11.82 22.60
C GLU A 135 5.57 11.92 21.13
N TRP A 136 5.25 10.91 20.31
CA TRP A 136 5.51 10.88 18.87
C TRP A 136 4.23 10.93 18.02
N CYS A 137 3.11 11.30 18.65
CA CYS A 137 1.85 11.51 17.96
C CYS A 137 1.66 12.96 17.51
N SER A 138 0.67 13.21 16.66
CA SER A 138 0.22 14.56 16.29
C SER A 138 -1.27 14.74 16.60
N PRO A 139 -1.72 15.93 17.03
CA PRO A 139 -3.14 16.24 17.19
C PRO A 139 -3.96 16.05 15.91
N SER A 140 -3.33 16.06 14.72
CA SER A 140 -4.03 15.84 13.45
C SER A 140 -4.67 14.44 13.31
N TYR A 141 -4.25 13.46 14.13
CA TYR A 141 -4.79 12.11 14.08
C TYR A 141 -4.92 11.41 15.43
N CYS A 142 -4.37 11.99 16.51
CA CYS A 142 -4.35 11.36 17.82
C CYS A 142 -5.48 11.92 18.68
N GLY A 143 -6.50 11.09 18.95
CA GLY A 143 -7.64 11.49 19.78
C GLY A 143 -7.25 11.94 21.19
N TYR A 144 -6.19 11.36 21.78
CA TYR A 144 -5.69 11.80 23.09
C TYR A 144 -5.16 13.24 23.07
N LEU A 145 -4.34 13.58 22.07
CA LEU A 145 -3.80 14.94 21.95
C LEU A 145 -4.90 15.95 21.60
N GLN A 146 -5.89 15.55 20.80
CA GLN A 146 -7.06 16.39 20.52
C GLN A 146 -7.91 16.65 21.77
N ALA A 147 -8.16 15.63 22.57
CA ALA A 147 -8.87 15.76 23.84
C ALA A 147 -8.08 16.64 24.82
N LEU A 148 -6.76 16.46 24.89
CA LEU A 148 -5.87 17.28 25.72
C LEU A 148 -5.93 18.77 25.32
N GLU A 149 -5.94 19.09 24.03
CA GLU A 149 -6.07 20.46 23.53
C GLU A 149 -7.43 21.09 23.88
N LYS A 150 -8.50 20.28 23.93
CA LYS A 150 -9.85 20.71 24.29
C LYS A 150 -10.12 20.71 25.80
N GLY A 151 -9.23 20.11 26.60
CA GLY A 151 -9.45 19.87 28.02
C GLY A 151 -10.48 18.76 28.31
N GLU A 152 -10.67 17.83 27.39
CA GLU A 152 -11.58 16.68 27.51
C GLU A 152 -10.85 15.45 28.08
N GLU A 153 -11.58 14.59 28.79
CA GLU A 153 -11.07 13.29 29.23
C GLU A 153 -11.00 12.32 28.03
N TYR A 154 -9.93 11.51 27.98
CA TYR A 154 -9.74 10.53 26.92
C TYR A 154 -9.54 9.13 27.51
N ASP A 155 -10.35 8.18 27.05
CA ASP A 155 -10.24 6.78 27.42
C ASP A 155 -9.46 5.96 26.39
N HIS A 156 -8.33 5.41 26.81
CA HIS A 156 -7.48 4.54 26.00
C HIS A 156 -7.98 3.10 25.91
N THR A 157 -8.92 2.67 26.77
CA THR A 157 -9.35 1.26 26.84
C THR A 157 -9.87 0.69 25.51
N PRO A 158 -10.58 1.44 24.64
CA PRO A 158 -11.12 0.87 23.40
C PRO A 158 -10.05 0.64 22.32
N HIS A 159 -8.94 1.37 22.38
CA HIS A 159 -7.96 1.46 21.29
C HIS A 159 -6.58 0.90 21.64
N SER A 160 -6.31 0.68 22.93
CA SER A 160 -5.07 0.09 23.45
C SER A 160 -5.09 -1.44 23.39
N LEU A 161 -3.90 -2.02 23.40
CA LEU A 161 -3.71 -3.46 23.53
C LEU A 161 -3.03 -3.80 24.86
N PRO A 162 -3.39 -4.93 25.50
CA PRO A 162 -2.73 -5.38 26.72
C PRO A 162 -1.21 -5.41 26.61
N LEU A 163 -0.52 -4.94 27.64
CA LEU A 163 0.94 -4.78 27.64
C LEU A 163 1.69 -6.08 27.29
N LYS A 164 1.24 -7.24 27.79
CA LYS A 164 1.88 -8.53 27.44
C LYS A 164 1.74 -8.88 25.96
N ILE A 165 0.67 -8.45 25.29
CA ILE A 165 0.53 -8.60 23.84
C ILE A 165 1.49 -7.66 23.12
N MET A 166 1.59 -6.41 23.57
CA MET A 166 2.51 -5.42 22.99
C MET A 166 3.97 -5.84 23.13
N GLN A 167 4.35 -6.44 24.27
CA GLN A 167 5.65 -7.06 24.49
C GLN A 167 5.87 -8.26 23.56
N ALA A 168 4.87 -9.12 23.37
CA ALA A 168 4.98 -10.28 22.49
C ALA A 168 5.20 -9.91 21.02
N ILE A 169 4.69 -8.77 20.55
CA ILE A 169 4.85 -8.30 19.17
C ILE A 169 6.00 -7.29 18.99
N ARG A 170 6.59 -6.79 20.07
CA ARG A 170 7.71 -5.84 20.03
C ARG A 170 8.87 -6.30 19.13
N PRO A 171 9.27 -7.59 19.08
CA PRO A 171 10.31 -8.06 18.17
C PRO A 171 10.01 -7.78 16.68
N VAL A 172 8.74 -7.73 16.28
CA VAL A 172 8.35 -7.36 14.91
C VAL A 172 8.67 -5.90 14.63
N PHE A 173 8.42 -5.02 15.60
CA PHE A 173 8.75 -3.60 15.48
C PHE A 173 10.25 -3.38 15.50
N GLU A 174 10.99 -4.11 16.35
CA GLU A 174 12.46 -4.02 16.37
C GLU A 174 13.08 -4.45 15.02
N GLU A 175 12.60 -5.54 14.42
CA GLU A 175 13.02 -5.96 13.07
C GLU A 175 12.61 -4.91 12.02
N LEU A 176 11.33 -4.57 11.95
CA LEU A 176 10.77 -3.78 10.84
C LEU A 176 11.00 -2.27 10.94
N ALA A 177 11.31 -1.75 12.13
CA ALA A 177 11.70 -0.35 12.32
C ALA A 177 13.22 -0.15 12.24
N HIS A 178 14.01 -1.22 12.07
CA HIS A 178 15.46 -1.10 11.95
C HIS A 178 15.84 -0.22 10.75
N PRO A 179 16.75 0.76 10.91
CA PRO A 179 17.13 1.68 9.83
C PRO A 179 17.55 0.98 8.53
N ASP A 180 18.30 -0.12 8.62
CA ASP A 180 18.72 -0.89 7.44
C ASP A 180 17.55 -1.48 6.65
N ASN A 181 16.48 -1.90 7.34
CA ASN A 181 15.27 -2.40 6.68
C ASN A 181 14.47 -1.23 6.09
N LEU A 182 14.26 -0.15 6.84
CA LEU A 182 13.50 1.01 6.38
C LEU A 182 14.17 1.78 5.24
N LYS A 183 15.51 1.79 5.18
CA LYS A 183 16.25 2.43 4.09
C LYS A 183 15.92 1.83 2.72
N THR A 184 15.52 0.55 2.67
CA THR A 184 15.11 -0.13 1.42
C THR A 184 13.79 0.37 0.85
N VAL A 185 12.95 1.02 1.67
CA VAL A 185 11.68 1.64 1.25
C VAL A 185 11.71 3.17 1.30
N LEU A 186 12.88 3.74 1.58
CA LEU A 186 13.13 5.16 1.42
C LEU A 186 12.86 5.55 -0.05
N ASN A 187 12.29 6.73 -0.25
CA ASN A 187 11.68 7.25 -1.48
C ASN A 187 10.32 6.66 -1.85
N GLY A 188 9.82 5.65 -1.13
CA GLY A 188 8.43 5.20 -1.22
C GLY A 188 8.08 4.53 -2.55
N GLY A 189 9.02 3.75 -3.12
CA GLY A 189 8.84 3.09 -4.41
C GLY A 189 7.62 2.18 -4.48
N SER A 190 6.93 2.16 -5.62
CA SER A 190 5.85 1.19 -5.85
C SER A 190 5.77 0.68 -7.29
N GLN A 191 5.47 -0.61 -7.43
CA GLN A 191 5.23 -1.28 -8.72
C GLN A 191 3.80 -1.14 -9.23
N ASN A 192 2.88 -0.54 -8.45
CA ASN A 192 1.46 -0.43 -8.80
C ASN A 192 1.20 0.17 -10.18
N ALA A 193 2.00 1.16 -10.60
CA ALA A 193 1.89 1.79 -11.92
C ALA A 193 2.20 0.77 -13.03
N ASN A 194 3.32 0.05 -12.90
CA ASN A 194 3.75 -0.96 -13.86
C ASN A 194 2.78 -2.14 -13.91
N GLU A 195 2.30 -2.62 -12.75
CA GLU A 195 1.30 -3.67 -12.67
C GLU A 195 -0.02 -3.26 -13.32
N SER A 196 -0.45 -2.01 -13.10
CA SER A 196 -1.66 -1.46 -13.71
C SER A 196 -1.53 -1.36 -15.23
N PHE A 197 -0.38 -0.88 -15.73
CA PHE A 197 -0.10 -0.85 -17.16
C PHE A 197 -0.08 -2.27 -17.76
N HIS A 198 0.63 -3.20 -17.13
CA HIS A 198 0.69 -4.59 -17.58
C HIS A 198 -0.68 -5.25 -17.60
N SER A 199 -1.56 -4.95 -16.63
CA SER A 199 -2.93 -5.45 -16.61
C SER A 199 -3.70 -5.04 -17.87
N ILE A 200 -3.54 -3.79 -18.33
CA ILE A 200 -4.14 -3.32 -19.59
C ILE A 200 -3.51 -4.05 -20.78
N LEU A 201 -2.18 -4.07 -20.89
CA LEU A 201 -1.49 -4.71 -22.01
C LEU A 201 -1.91 -6.18 -22.16
N TRP A 202 -1.91 -6.94 -21.07
CA TRP A 202 -2.24 -8.36 -21.09
C TRP A 202 -3.75 -8.63 -21.23
N SER A 203 -4.61 -7.62 -21.05
CA SER A 203 -6.02 -7.71 -21.45
C SER A 203 -6.22 -7.59 -22.97
N LEU A 204 -5.27 -6.95 -23.68
CA LEU A 204 -5.27 -6.81 -25.13
C LEU A 204 -4.55 -7.99 -25.81
N ALA A 205 -3.37 -8.34 -25.30
CA ALA A 205 -2.56 -9.47 -25.78
C ALA A 205 -2.51 -10.57 -24.72
N LEU A 206 -3.48 -11.49 -24.73
CA LEU A 206 -3.56 -12.54 -23.72
C LEU A 206 -2.31 -13.44 -23.74
N LYS A 207 -1.69 -13.63 -22.57
CA LYS A 207 -0.46 -14.43 -22.42
C LYS A 207 -0.59 -15.90 -22.83
N ASN A 208 -1.81 -16.44 -22.86
CA ASN A 208 -2.09 -17.82 -23.24
C ASN A 208 -2.37 -18.00 -24.74
N ARG A 209 -2.24 -16.94 -25.54
CA ARG A 209 -2.40 -16.99 -26.99
C ARG A 209 -1.13 -16.48 -27.67
N TYR A 210 -0.77 -17.14 -28.77
CA TYR A 210 0.30 -16.64 -29.62
C TYR A 210 -0.11 -15.27 -30.18
N SER A 211 0.81 -14.32 -30.12
CA SER A 211 0.69 -12.99 -30.71
C SER A 211 1.96 -12.70 -31.50
N THR A 212 1.81 -12.19 -32.73
CA THR A 212 2.96 -11.77 -33.54
C THR A 212 3.60 -10.51 -32.95
N GLY A 213 4.86 -10.22 -33.30
CA GLY A 213 5.54 -8.99 -32.87
C GLY A 213 4.74 -7.72 -33.21
N VAL A 214 4.20 -7.65 -34.43
CA VAL A 214 3.35 -6.53 -34.89
C VAL A 214 2.09 -6.37 -34.02
N MET A 215 1.45 -7.47 -33.63
CA MET A 215 0.29 -7.41 -32.73
C MET A 215 0.68 -6.92 -31.33
N ILE A 216 1.83 -7.36 -30.81
CA ILE A 216 2.35 -6.89 -29.52
C ILE A 216 2.65 -5.39 -29.58
N ASP A 217 3.31 -4.91 -30.63
CA ASP A 217 3.62 -3.48 -30.79
C ASP A 217 2.34 -2.63 -30.84
N LEU A 218 1.31 -3.09 -31.56
CA LEU A 218 0.00 -2.44 -31.58
C LEU A 218 -0.66 -2.44 -30.19
N CYS A 219 -0.68 -3.58 -29.50
CA CYS A 219 -1.25 -3.68 -28.15
C CYS A 219 -0.50 -2.81 -27.14
N VAL A 220 0.83 -2.67 -27.26
CA VAL A 220 1.64 -1.77 -26.43
C VAL A 220 1.26 -0.32 -26.69
N ALA A 221 1.17 0.11 -27.96
CA ALA A 221 0.75 1.46 -28.31
C ALA A 221 -0.66 1.79 -27.74
N MET A 222 -1.61 0.88 -27.92
CA MET A 222 -2.96 1.02 -27.36
C MET A 222 -2.96 1.05 -25.82
N ALA A 223 -2.17 0.19 -25.17
CA ALA A 223 -2.08 0.15 -23.72
C ALA A 223 -1.52 1.45 -23.14
N VAL A 224 -0.54 2.08 -23.82
CA VAL A 224 0.00 3.40 -23.43
C VAL A 224 -1.11 4.45 -23.50
N SER A 225 -1.85 4.51 -24.61
CA SER A 225 -2.97 5.46 -24.76
C SER A 225 -4.07 5.21 -23.71
N PHE A 226 -4.45 3.96 -23.46
CA PHE A 226 -5.47 3.62 -22.47
C PHE A 226 -5.05 3.90 -21.03
N TYR A 227 -3.77 3.70 -20.70
CA TYR A 227 -3.25 3.96 -19.37
C TYR A 227 -3.25 5.48 -19.07
N ASN A 228 -2.70 6.27 -19.99
CA ASN A 228 -2.54 7.71 -19.81
C ASN A 228 -3.87 8.48 -19.99
N ASP A 229 -4.56 8.24 -21.11
CA ASP A 229 -5.67 9.09 -21.56
C ASP A 229 -7.05 8.39 -21.46
N GLY A 230 -7.06 7.12 -21.06
CA GLY A 230 -8.27 6.31 -20.96
C GLY A 230 -8.75 5.76 -22.30
N TYR A 231 -9.86 5.02 -22.28
CA TYR A 231 -10.33 4.29 -23.47
C TYR A 231 -10.82 5.18 -24.61
N GLN A 232 -11.10 6.46 -24.34
CA GLN A 232 -11.52 7.40 -25.38
C GLN A 232 -10.38 7.80 -26.32
N SER A 233 -9.12 7.59 -25.91
CA SER A 233 -7.93 7.91 -26.71
C SER A 233 -7.85 7.18 -28.06
N ILE A 234 -8.57 6.07 -28.22
CA ILE A 234 -8.60 5.33 -29.50
C ILE A 234 -9.57 5.93 -30.52
N ILE A 235 -10.47 6.84 -30.11
CA ILE A 235 -11.48 7.41 -31.01
C ILE A 235 -10.86 8.17 -32.19
N PRO A 236 -9.85 9.05 -32.00
CA PRO A 236 -9.15 9.69 -33.13
C PRO A 236 -8.46 8.68 -34.05
N VAL A 237 -7.84 7.62 -33.48
CA VAL A 237 -7.17 6.57 -34.26
C VAL A 237 -8.17 5.82 -35.14
N LEU A 238 -9.34 5.47 -34.60
CA LEU A 238 -10.39 4.83 -35.39
C LEU A 238 -10.97 5.77 -36.44
N ALA A 239 -11.03 7.08 -36.17
CA ALA A 239 -11.49 8.05 -37.15
C ALA A 239 -10.56 8.13 -38.35
N GLU A 240 -9.26 8.11 -38.11
CA GLU A 240 -8.26 8.07 -39.19
C GLU A 240 -8.37 6.77 -40.00
N LEU A 241 -8.54 5.62 -39.34
CA LEU A 241 -8.59 4.32 -39.99
C LEU A 241 -9.90 4.04 -40.74
N THR A 242 -11.04 4.52 -40.23
CA THR A 242 -12.38 4.16 -40.75
C THR A 242 -13.17 5.36 -41.26
N GLY A 243 -12.60 6.56 -41.27
CA GLY A 243 -13.25 7.83 -41.61
C GLY A 243 -14.22 8.35 -40.54
N ASN A 244 -15.00 7.47 -39.92
CA ASN A 244 -15.87 7.82 -38.78
C ASN A 244 -16.01 6.66 -37.79
N PRO A 245 -15.67 6.85 -36.50
CA PRO A 245 -16.03 5.93 -35.43
C PRO A 245 -17.54 5.93 -35.24
N GLY A 246 -18.18 4.78 -35.50
CA GLY A 246 -19.61 4.61 -35.33
C GLY A 246 -20.12 4.94 -33.93
N PHE A 247 -21.40 5.29 -33.83
CA PHE A 247 -22.06 5.71 -32.58
C PHE A 247 -21.81 4.74 -31.41
N PHE A 248 -22.02 3.44 -31.64
CA PHE A 248 -21.84 2.42 -30.60
C PHE A 248 -20.40 2.29 -30.11
N THR A 249 -19.41 2.55 -30.96
CA THR A 249 -17.99 2.57 -30.57
C THR A 249 -17.72 3.70 -29.58
N ARG A 250 -18.21 4.91 -29.88
CA ARG A 250 -18.05 6.08 -29.00
C ARG A 250 -18.72 5.85 -27.64
N VAL A 251 -19.95 5.32 -27.65
CA VAL A 251 -20.67 4.96 -26.42
C VAL A 251 -19.94 3.88 -25.64
N GLY A 252 -19.45 2.83 -26.30
CA GLY A 252 -18.70 1.74 -25.69
C GLY A 252 -17.42 2.21 -25.01
N MET A 253 -16.60 3.01 -25.70
CA MET A 253 -15.35 3.55 -25.15
C MET A 253 -15.61 4.50 -23.98
N LYS A 254 -16.67 5.32 -24.06
CA LYS A 254 -17.09 6.17 -22.93
C LYS A 254 -17.47 5.34 -21.71
N ARG A 255 -18.29 4.30 -21.87
CA ARG A 255 -18.69 3.40 -20.77
C ARG A 255 -17.51 2.66 -20.14
N LEU A 256 -16.55 2.20 -20.95
CA LEU A 256 -15.33 1.57 -20.45
C LEU A 256 -14.50 2.56 -19.62
N ASN A 257 -14.39 3.80 -20.08
CA ASN A 257 -13.69 4.85 -19.35
C ASN A 257 -14.40 5.22 -18.04
N GLU A 258 -15.72 5.39 -18.08
CA GLU A 258 -16.55 5.62 -16.88
C GLU A 258 -16.41 4.47 -15.88
N ARG A 259 -16.35 3.22 -16.36
CA ARG A 259 -16.14 2.04 -15.51
C ARG A 259 -14.75 2.05 -14.87
N ARG A 260 -13.69 2.39 -15.62
CA ARG A 260 -12.33 2.57 -15.09
C ARG A 260 -12.33 3.61 -13.96
N ILE A 261 -12.87 4.79 -14.25
CA ILE A 261 -12.97 5.91 -13.32
C ILE A 261 -13.82 5.53 -12.10
N TYR A 262 -14.96 4.85 -12.30
CA TYR A 262 -15.81 4.35 -11.23
C TYR A 262 -15.05 3.38 -10.33
N TYR A 263 -14.29 2.41 -10.86
CA TYR A 263 -13.54 1.49 -10.01
C TYR A 263 -12.39 2.17 -9.28
N GLU A 264 -11.75 3.17 -9.90
CA GLU A 264 -10.77 4.01 -9.21
C GLU A 264 -11.42 4.80 -8.07
N HIS A 265 -12.54 5.47 -8.34
CA HIS A 265 -13.31 6.18 -7.31
C HIS A 265 -13.96 5.24 -6.31
N LYS A 266 -14.33 4.01 -6.65
CA LYS A 266 -14.85 3.01 -5.70
C LYS A 266 -13.74 2.55 -4.77
N ARG A 267 -12.50 2.41 -5.28
CA ARG A 267 -11.33 2.15 -4.44
C ARG A 267 -11.02 3.34 -3.53
N LYS A 268 -11.08 4.57 -4.05
CA LYS A 268 -10.92 5.81 -3.27
C LYS A 268 -12.07 6.01 -2.27
N ARG A 269 -13.31 5.77 -2.65
CA ARG A 269 -14.52 5.83 -1.80
C ARG A 269 -14.51 4.72 -0.76
N LYS A 270 -14.07 3.50 -1.05
CA LYS A 270 -13.83 2.50 0.00
C LYS A 270 -12.71 2.90 0.96
N ALA A 271 -11.77 3.76 0.54
CA ALA A 271 -10.75 4.32 1.43
C ALA A 271 -11.27 5.54 2.23
N VAL A 272 -12.15 6.37 1.64
CA VAL A 272 -12.72 7.60 2.24
C VAL A 272 -13.99 7.32 3.05
N GLN A 273 -14.83 6.38 2.66
CA GLN A 273 -16.00 5.93 3.43
C GLN A 273 -15.55 5.12 4.65
N LYS A 274 -14.37 4.49 4.58
CA LYS A 274 -13.60 3.99 5.74
C LYS A 274 -12.90 5.10 6.55
N SER A 275 -12.90 6.35 6.10
CA SER A 275 -12.44 7.51 6.90
C SER A 275 -13.60 8.35 7.41
N LYS A 276 -14.79 8.25 6.78
CA LYS A 276 -16.01 8.97 7.16
C LYS A 276 -16.98 8.17 8.03
N GLN A 277 -17.06 6.84 7.89
CA GLN A 277 -17.78 6.02 8.89
C GLN A 277 -17.20 6.24 10.30
N ASN A 278 -15.92 6.59 10.38
CA ASN A 278 -15.18 6.96 11.58
C ASN A 278 -15.62 8.29 12.20
N GLU A 279 -16.04 9.24 11.36
CA GLU A 279 -16.54 10.56 11.77
C GLU A 279 -18.05 10.50 12.08
N GLU A 280 -18.81 9.62 11.41
CA GLU A 280 -20.27 9.55 11.56
C GLU A 280 -20.73 8.55 12.65
N THR A 281 -19.90 7.58 13.09
CA THR A 281 -20.24 6.73 14.25
C THR A 281 -20.06 7.40 15.62
N SER A 282 -19.62 8.66 15.67
CA SER A 282 -19.62 9.42 16.94
C SER A 282 -20.99 10.01 17.30
N ASP A 283 -22.00 9.95 16.41
CA ASP A 283 -23.22 10.76 16.59
C ASP A 283 -24.57 10.03 16.49
N SER A 284 -24.64 8.69 16.46
CA SER A 284 -25.93 8.02 16.72
C SER A 284 -25.83 6.57 17.19
N LEU A 285 -26.10 6.36 18.47
CA LEU A 285 -26.61 5.11 19.02
C LEU A 285 -28.12 5.02 18.71
N SER A 286 -28.53 4.16 17.77
CA SER A 286 -29.69 3.27 17.92
C SER A 286 -30.07 2.53 16.63
N ASP A 287 -30.42 1.26 16.84
CA ASP A 287 -31.36 0.42 16.11
C ASP A 287 -31.00 -0.32 14.79
N ARG A 288 -31.03 -1.65 14.94
CA ARG A 288 -31.54 -2.72 14.06
C ARG A 288 -30.62 -3.44 13.06
N MET A 289 -30.35 -4.70 13.44
CA MET A 289 -30.25 -5.96 12.67
C MET A 289 -30.85 -5.87 11.24
N SER A 290 -30.28 -6.42 10.15
CA SER A 290 -29.91 -7.84 9.93
C SER A 290 -29.23 -8.03 8.55
N VAL A 291 -28.20 -8.90 8.51
CA VAL A 291 -27.78 -9.84 7.45
C VAL A 291 -27.69 -9.34 5.99
N ASP A 292 -26.46 -9.14 5.48
CA ASP A 292 -25.88 -10.08 4.48
C ASP A 292 -24.38 -9.85 4.22
N ASP A 293 -23.74 -10.92 3.74
CA ASP A 293 -22.32 -11.29 3.74
C ASP A 293 -21.31 -10.30 3.07
N ASN A 294 -20.97 -9.19 3.74
CA ASN A 294 -19.77 -8.39 3.44
C ASN A 294 -18.89 -8.30 4.68
N ARG A 295 -17.78 -9.03 4.69
CA ARG A 295 -16.77 -8.96 5.76
C ARG A 295 -16.14 -7.56 5.78
N ASP A 296 -16.64 -6.75 6.69
CA ASP A 296 -16.19 -5.41 7.02
C ASP A 296 -14.74 -5.39 7.51
N ASP A 297 -13.83 -4.97 6.63
CA ASP A 297 -12.53 -4.42 7.01
C ASP A 297 -12.72 -2.95 7.43
N GLN A 298 -13.47 -2.68 8.50
CA GLN A 298 -13.42 -1.36 9.15
C GLN A 298 -11.96 -1.09 9.58
N LEU A 299 -11.44 0.13 9.39
CA LEU A 299 -10.17 0.51 10.01
C LEU A 299 -10.46 0.94 11.47
N ASP A 300 -9.42 1.14 12.28
CA ASP A 300 -9.55 1.76 13.60
C ASP A 300 -9.01 3.18 13.47
N ASP A 301 -9.76 4.12 14.01
CA ASP A 301 -9.72 5.52 13.57
C ASP A 301 -9.02 6.41 14.58
N SER A 302 -8.69 5.81 15.73
CA SER A 302 -7.87 6.38 16.79
C SER A 302 -6.46 6.78 16.35
N TYR A 303 -6.01 6.32 15.16
CA TYR A 303 -4.62 6.45 14.76
C TYR A 303 -4.41 6.50 13.23
N ILE A 304 -3.77 7.56 12.74
CA ILE A 304 -3.37 7.71 11.32
C ILE A 304 -1.94 8.29 11.24
N PRO A 305 -0.88 7.46 11.17
CA PRO A 305 0.50 7.92 11.36
C PRO A 305 0.99 8.88 10.28
N GLY A 306 1.51 10.06 10.68
CA GLY A 306 2.28 10.98 9.83
C GLY A 306 1.49 12.02 9.01
N ALA A 307 0.32 12.48 9.48
CA ALA A 307 -0.37 13.59 8.81
C ALA A 307 0.34 14.92 9.14
N TYR A 308 1.17 15.36 8.19
CA TYR A 308 1.67 16.72 8.05
C TYR A 308 1.07 17.31 6.77
#